data_AF-A0A946E918-F1
#
_entry.id   AF-A0A946E918-F1
#
_cell.length_a   1.000
_cell.length_b   1.000
_cell.length_c   1.000
_cell.angle_alpha   90.00
_cell.angle_beta   90.00
_cell.angle_gamma   90.00
#
_symmetry.space_group_name_H-M   'P 1'
#
loop_
_entity.id
_entity.type
_entity.pdbx_description
1 polymer ?
#
loop_
_entity_poly.entity_id
_entity_poly.type
_entity_poly.pdbx_seq_one_letter_code
_entity_poly.pdbx_strand_id
1 'polypeptide(L)'
;MGNQLFASFFLLISILACNSSANYPQTCTCNSTFTIDKAPGMKMALLASRINSMEELQEIIEINYYNNFNRDTSHRDTESLVRLKHCSNGLEIISELKAGISQSDILNARNGSLTDQLALLYDSPFAIANRMEINKVYLLARIKPDLFGEGDVAFYDLALASVKNINTKDLAYIHPRDSSEKGFLNTFNHITAQAFITSYFSENLADFVADVHELHNMPELTSGRFTAEQLNAPDDNPVDNYVDMINNEWGQELGKLLKKRYFINRNTTWTPKLLARYMNDIQYYYSWALQIGFKPFTEEDVEVIRFSKKINLIQEGVPMVNS
;
A
#
# COMPACT_ATOMS: atom_id res chain seq x y z
N MET A 1 -23.91 48.95 -14.27
CA MET A 1 -23.17 50.17 -13.85
C MET A 1 -22.94 50.01 -12.36
N GLY A 2 -21.80 49.48 -11.92
CA GLY A 2 -20.54 50.22 -11.83
C GLY A 2 -20.64 51.15 -10.61
N ASN A 3 -19.76 51.17 -9.62
CA ASN A 3 -18.37 50.72 -9.57
C ASN A 3 -17.91 50.91 -8.10
N GLN A 4 -17.01 50.03 -7.63
CA GLN A 4 -15.76 50.37 -6.91
C GLN A 4 -15.83 50.98 -5.49
N LEU A 5 -14.87 50.83 -4.57
CA LEU A 5 -13.62 50.07 -4.42
C LEU A 5 -13.03 50.46 -3.03
N PHE A 6 -12.08 49.65 -2.55
CA PHE A 6 -10.96 50.01 -1.65
C PHE A 6 -11.31 50.49 -0.22
N ALA A 7 -11.11 49.69 0.83
CA ALA A 7 -9.84 49.25 1.44
C ALA A 7 -9.36 50.16 2.58
N SER A 8 -8.82 49.45 3.57
CA SER A 8 -7.71 49.84 4.46
C SER A 8 -8.06 50.18 5.91
N PHE A 9 -7.20 49.61 6.75
CA PHE A 9 -6.72 50.13 8.02
C PHE A 9 -7.56 49.83 9.27
N PHE A 10 -7.17 48.77 9.99
CA PHE A 10 -7.07 48.86 11.44
C PHE A 10 -5.81 48.17 11.95
N LEU A 11 -4.93 49.00 12.51
CA LEU A 11 -3.72 48.65 13.24
C LEU A 11 -4.06 48.64 14.75
N LEU A 12 -3.68 47.55 15.41
CA LEU A 12 -3.39 47.36 16.84
C LEU A 12 -4.02 48.28 17.90
N ILE A 13 -4.75 47.67 18.87
CA ILE A 13 -4.49 47.82 20.33
C ILE A 13 -4.74 46.48 21.05
N SER A 14 -3.63 45.83 21.41
CA SER A 14 -3.24 45.31 22.74
C SER A 14 -4.23 44.59 23.69
N ILE A 15 -3.82 43.36 24.03
CA ILE A 15 -3.81 42.70 25.37
C ILE A 15 -5.15 42.21 25.92
N LEU A 16 -5.34 40.88 25.86
CA LEU A 16 -5.69 39.97 26.98
C LEU A 16 -5.73 38.53 26.42
N ALA A 17 -4.56 37.95 26.15
CA ALA A 17 -4.47 36.52 25.90
C ALA A 17 -4.31 35.81 27.24
N CYS A 18 -5.42 35.28 27.76
CA CYS A 18 -5.39 34.26 28.79
C CYS A 18 -4.65 33.03 28.27
N ASN A 19 -3.80 32.49 29.14
CA ASN A 19 -3.25 31.14 29.07
C ASN A 19 -4.35 30.13 28.70
N SER A 20 -4.24 29.56 27.52
CA SER A 20 -4.62 28.17 27.29
C SER A 20 -3.41 27.50 26.65
N SER A 21 -2.68 26.75 27.46
CA SER A 21 -1.68 25.78 27.02
C SER A 21 -2.36 24.76 26.12
N ALA A 22 -2.38 25.03 24.81
CA ALA A 22 -2.60 24.01 23.81
C ALA A 22 -1.32 23.17 23.75
N ASN A 23 -1.38 21.96 24.31
CA ASN A 23 -0.38 20.94 24.08
C ASN A 23 -0.38 20.65 22.57
N TYR A 24 0.55 21.25 21.84
CA TYR A 24 0.93 20.78 20.51
C TYR A 24 1.39 19.32 20.64
N PRO A 25 0.94 18.40 19.77
CA PRO A 25 1.48 17.05 19.78
C PRO A 25 2.99 17.13 19.50
N GLN A 26 3.75 16.31 20.23
CA GLN A 26 5.19 16.19 20.10
C GLN A 26 5.57 16.05 18.63
N THR A 27 6.39 16.96 18.12
CA THR A 27 7.11 16.77 16.87
C THR A 27 7.97 15.52 17.01
N CYS A 28 7.58 14.42 16.36
CA CYS A 28 8.41 13.25 16.25
C CYS A 28 9.70 13.64 15.51
N THR A 29 10.86 13.51 16.15
CA THR A 29 12.16 13.53 15.46
C THR A 29 12.33 12.19 14.76
N CYS A 30 12.16 12.17 13.44
CA CYS A 30 12.18 10.96 12.64
C CYS A 30 13.55 10.79 11.96
N ASN A 31 14.08 9.57 11.99
CA ASN A 31 15.28 9.12 11.30
C ASN A 31 14.89 8.18 10.15
N SER A 32 15.73 8.11 9.12
CA SER A 32 15.48 7.32 7.91
C SER A 32 15.94 5.85 7.97
N THR A 33 16.38 5.34 9.13
CA THR A 33 17.07 4.03 9.20
C THR A 33 16.34 3.02 10.09
N PHE A 34 15.73 2.01 9.47
CA PHE A 34 14.97 0.96 10.14
C PHE A 34 15.84 -0.20 10.65
N THR A 35 15.62 -0.65 11.89
CA THR A 35 16.17 -1.93 12.42
C THR A 35 15.12 -2.68 13.23
N ILE A 36 14.98 -3.99 12.99
CA ILE A 36 13.96 -4.86 13.62
C ILE A 36 14.11 -4.94 15.16
N ASP A 37 15.32 -4.77 15.70
CA ASP A 37 15.62 -5.09 17.11
C ASP A 37 15.33 -3.97 18.14
N LYS A 38 14.76 -2.81 17.73
CA LYS A 38 14.58 -1.63 18.61
C LYS A 38 13.12 -1.14 18.75
N ALA A 39 12.16 -2.06 18.82
CA ALA A 39 10.76 -1.76 18.55
C ALA A 39 9.72 -1.81 19.69
N PRO A 40 9.93 -1.30 20.93
CA PRO A 40 8.80 -1.17 21.86
C PRO A 40 7.86 -0.02 21.47
N GLY A 41 6.56 -0.30 21.26
CA GLY A 41 5.48 0.69 21.17
C GLY A 41 5.12 1.26 19.79
N MET A 42 5.47 0.57 18.70
CA MET A 42 5.34 1.07 17.32
C MET A 42 3.88 1.12 16.79
N LYS A 43 3.46 2.22 16.17
CA LYS A 43 2.22 2.35 15.37
C LYS A 43 2.55 2.50 13.87
N MET A 44 3.14 1.47 13.26
CA MET A 44 3.59 1.53 11.86
C MET A 44 2.43 1.28 10.89
N ALA A 45 1.87 0.07 10.90
CA ALA A 45 0.71 -0.27 10.08
C ALA A 45 -0.53 0.52 10.53
N LEU A 46 -1.30 1.00 9.56
CA LEU A 46 -2.55 1.72 9.78
C LEU A 46 -3.75 0.82 9.43
N LEU A 47 -4.82 0.94 10.20
CA LEU A 47 -6.10 0.26 9.96
C LEU A 47 -7.14 1.31 9.54
N ALA A 48 -7.56 1.30 8.28
CA ALA A 48 -8.57 2.24 7.76
C ALA A 48 -9.91 2.08 8.50
N SER A 49 -10.24 0.85 8.90
CA SER A 49 -11.38 0.54 9.77
C SER A 49 -11.44 1.31 11.09
N ARG A 50 -10.31 1.88 11.56
CA ARG A 50 -10.21 2.66 12.80
C ARG A 50 -10.10 4.16 12.57
N ILE A 51 -10.12 4.62 11.32
CA ILE A 51 -10.04 6.02 10.93
C ILE A 51 -11.38 6.39 10.27
N ASN A 52 -12.05 7.39 10.80
CA ASN A 52 -13.45 7.69 10.47
C ASN A 52 -13.59 8.83 9.46
N SER A 53 -12.54 9.65 9.28
CA SER A 53 -12.58 10.77 8.35
C SER A 53 -11.20 11.18 7.83
N MET A 54 -11.21 12.04 6.81
CA MET A 54 -9.99 12.64 6.27
C MET A 54 -9.30 13.55 7.30
N GLU A 55 -10.07 14.23 8.15
CA GLU A 55 -9.52 15.07 9.23
C GLU A 55 -8.76 14.20 10.24
N GLU A 56 -9.34 13.07 10.68
CA GLU A 56 -8.66 12.12 11.57
C GLU A 56 -7.41 11.53 10.91
N LEU A 57 -7.47 11.23 9.60
CA LEU A 57 -6.30 10.76 8.87
C LEU A 57 -5.18 11.81 8.82
N GLN A 58 -5.52 13.09 8.62
CA GLN A 58 -4.55 14.19 8.58
C GLN A 58 -3.88 14.48 9.93
N GLU A 59 -4.46 14.02 11.03
CA GLU A 59 -3.78 14.02 12.34
C GLU A 59 -2.71 12.93 12.46
N ILE A 60 -2.81 11.88 11.63
CA ILE A 60 -1.91 10.72 11.63
C ILE A 60 -0.81 10.88 10.57
N ILE A 61 -1.14 11.42 9.40
CA ILE A 61 -0.22 11.56 8.26
C ILE A 61 -0.23 12.98 7.68
N GLU A 62 0.89 13.41 7.12
CA GLU A 62 0.96 14.63 6.31
C GLU A 62 0.51 14.30 4.89
N ILE A 63 -0.40 15.10 4.33
CA ILE A 63 -0.88 14.96 2.95
C ILE A 63 -0.60 16.27 2.22
N ASN A 64 0.31 16.23 1.24
CA ASN A 64 0.68 17.38 0.44
C ASN A 64 0.33 17.15 -1.03
N TYR A 65 -0.45 18.07 -1.61
CA TYR A 65 -0.80 18.03 -3.03
C TYR A 65 0.04 19.03 -3.81
N TYR A 66 0.64 18.56 -4.90
CA TYR A 66 1.38 19.35 -5.87
C TYR A 66 0.62 19.31 -7.18
N ASN A 67 -0.40 20.15 -7.25
CA ASN A 67 -1.32 20.20 -8.38
C ASN A 67 -0.69 20.99 -9.53
N ASN A 68 -0.36 20.30 -10.63
CA ASN A 68 -0.10 20.93 -11.91
C ASN A 68 -1.13 20.43 -12.93
N PHE A 69 -2.13 21.25 -13.27
CA PHE A 69 -3.23 20.85 -14.13
C PHE A 69 -2.85 20.91 -15.61
N ASN A 70 -1.78 20.21 -15.99
CA ASN A 70 -1.55 19.88 -17.39
C ASN A 70 -2.37 18.64 -17.74
N ARG A 71 -3.12 18.74 -18.84
CA ARG A 71 -3.96 17.65 -19.34
C ARG A 71 -3.38 17.16 -20.65
N ASP A 72 -3.34 15.84 -20.83
CA ASP A 72 -3.01 15.28 -22.12
C ASP A 72 -4.13 15.57 -23.15
N THR A 73 -3.92 15.15 -24.40
CA THR A 73 -4.90 15.30 -25.49
C THR A 73 -6.21 14.54 -25.25
N SER A 74 -6.25 13.64 -24.26
CA SER A 74 -7.44 12.91 -23.80
C SER A 74 -8.07 13.50 -22.54
N HIS A 75 -7.62 14.69 -22.12
CA HIS A 75 -8.06 15.38 -20.90
C HIS A 75 -7.72 14.68 -19.57
N ARG A 76 -6.80 13.70 -19.58
CA ARG A 76 -6.32 13.04 -18.37
C ARG A 76 -5.29 13.92 -17.66
N ASP A 77 -5.36 13.93 -16.34
CA ASP A 77 -4.32 14.53 -15.50
C ASP A 77 -3.05 13.67 -15.59
N THR A 78 -1.92 14.31 -15.86
CA THR A 78 -0.63 13.63 -16.03
C THR A 78 0.46 14.20 -15.12
N GLU A 79 0.14 15.21 -14.32
CA GLU A 79 1.15 15.95 -13.56
C GLU A 79 0.79 16.19 -12.10
N SER A 80 -0.48 16.04 -11.69
CA SER A 80 -0.82 16.07 -10.27
C SER A 80 -0.07 14.99 -9.49
N LEU A 81 0.37 15.36 -8.30
CA LEU A 81 1.15 14.52 -7.40
C LEU A 81 0.63 14.71 -5.99
N VAL A 82 0.39 13.62 -5.28
CA VAL A 82 0.21 13.64 -3.83
C VAL A 82 1.42 13.01 -3.17
N ARG A 83 1.93 13.66 -2.11
CA ARG A 83 2.95 13.14 -1.23
C ARG A 83 2.35 12.89 0.13
N LEU A 84 2.39 11.65 0.58
CA LEU A 84 2.05 11.25 1.94
C LEU A 84 3.31 11.12 2.76
N LYS A 85 3.25 11.57 4.00
CA LYS A 85 4.31 11.37 4.97
C LYS A 85 3.73 10.78 6.23
N HIS A 86 4.27 9.66 6.67
CA HIS A 86 3.91 9.06 7.94
C HIS A 86 5.16 8.85 8.77
N CYS A 87 5.12 9.32 10.02
CA CYS A 87 6.17 9.05 10.98
C CYS A 87 5.63 8.29 12.18
N SER A 88 6.23 7.14 12.44
CA SER A 88 5.93 6.32 13.61
C SER A 88 7.22 5.89 14.29
N ASN A 89 7.32 6.13 15.60
CA ASN A 89 8.44 5.71 16.45
C ASN A 89 9.83 6.15 15.93
N GLY A 90 9.89 7.38 15.41
CA GLY A 90 11.15 7.94 14.89
C GLY A 90 11.59 7.33 13.56
N LEU A 91 10.70 6.63 12.86
CA LEU A 91 10.91 6.16 11.49
C LEU A 91 9.92 6.88 10.58
N GLU A 92 10.44 7.37 9.47
CA GLU A 92 9.69 8.12 8.47
C GLU A 92 9.60 7.33 7.18
N ILE A 93 8.40 7.30 6.60
CA ILE A 93 8.16 6.87 5.23
C ILE A 93 7.53 8.02 4.44
N ILE A 94 7.83 8.05 3.15
CA ILE A 94 7.28 9.00 2.19
C ILE A 94 6.71 8.18 1.05
N SER A 95 5.43 8.37 0.74
CA SER A 95 4.79 7.80 -0.44
C SER A 95 4.47 8.91 -1.42
N GLU A 96 4.75 8.69 -2.70
CA GLU A 96 4.49 9.65 -3.77
C GLU A 96 3.66 9.00 -4.85
N LEU A 97 2.43 9.48 -5.05
CA LEU A 97 1.57 9.01 -6.12
C LEU A 97 1.40 10.11 -7.16
N LYS A 98 1.90 9.86 -8.37
CA LYS A 98 1.76 10.75 -9.51
C LYS A 98 0.64 10.31 -10.44
N ALA A 99 -0.11 11.26 -10.98
CA ALA A 99 -1.07 11.01 -12.04
C ALA A 99 -0.38 10.37 -13.26
N GLY A 100 -1.04 9.40 -13.87
CA GLY A 100 -0.44 8.59 -14.92
C GLY A 100 -1.29 7.36 -15.27
N ILE A 101 -0.61 6.30 -15.68
CA ILE A 101 -1.26 5.06 -16.12
C ILE A 101 -1.85 4.26 -14.94
N SER A 102 -3.06 3.74 -15.13
CA SER A 102 -3.75 2.86 -14.19
C SER A 102 -3.61 1.37 -14.56
N GLN A 103 -4.00 0.47 -13.66
CA GLN A 103 -4.03 -0.97 -13.94
C GLN A 103 -4.93 -1.31 -15.13
N SER A 104 -6.06 -0.61 -15.28
CA SER A 104 -6.97 -0.76 -16.41
C SER A 104 -6.28 -0.43 -17.73
N ASP A 105 -5.46 0.63 -17.77
CA ASP A 105 -4.76 1.03 -18.99
C ASP A 105 -3.80 -0.07 -19.47
N ILE A 106 -3.08 -0.70 -18.52
CA ILE A 106 -2.18 -1.83 -18.82
C ILE A 106 -2.97 -3.04 -19.35
N LEU A 107 -4.09 -3.39 -18.70
CA LEU A 107 -4.92 -4.53 -19.11
C LEU A 107 -5.58 -4.29 -20.47
N ASN A 108 -6.06 -3.08 -20.72
CA ASN A 108 -6.65 -2.67 -21.98
C ASN A 108 -5.61 -2.71 -23.10
N ALA A 109 -4.41 -2.16 -22.89
CA ALA A 109 -3.33 -2.23 -23.87
C ALA A 109 -2.89 -3.68 -24.16
N ARG A 110 -2.80 -4.54 -23.14
CA ARG A 110 -2.47 -5.97 -23.32
C ARG A 110 -3.50 -6.69 -24.19
N ASN A 111 -4.77 -6.40 -23.99
CA ASN A 111 -5.88 -7.03 -24.72
C ASN A 111 -6.28 -6.24 -25.99
N GLY A 112 -5.61 -5.11 -26.24
CA GLY A 112 -5.98 -4.11 -27.24
C GLY A 112 -5.16 -4.20 -28.53
N SER A 113 -5.32 -3.18 -29.36
CA SER A 113 -4.68 -3.08 -30.66
C SER A 113 -3.21 -2.66 -30.58
N LEU A 114 -2.45 -2.81 -31.67
CA LEU A 114 -1.04 -2.37 -31.75
C LEU A 114 -0.86 -0.87 -31.41
N THR A 115 -1.87 -0.03 -31.66
CA THR A 115 -1.85 1.38 -31.27
C THR A 115 -2.02 1.59 -29.76
N ASP A 116 -2.82 0.77 -29.08
CA ASP A 116 -2.99 0.82 -27.62
C ASP A 116 -1.71 0.36 -26.90
N GLN A 117 -1.02 -0.62 -27.48
CA GLN A 117 0.28 -1.09 -27.01
C GLN A 117 1.40 -0.05 -27.20
N LEU A 118 1.37 0.70 -28.32
CA LEU A 118 2.31 1.81 -28.58
C LEU A 118 2.04 3.03 -27.69
N ALA A 119 0.78 3.34 -27.37
CA ALA A 119 0.41 4.40 -26.43
C ALA A 119 0.91 4.08 -25.01
N LEU A 120 0.70 2.84 -24.52
CA LEU A 120 1.27 2.40 -23.23
C LEU A 120 2.81 2.47 -23.23
N LEU A 121 3.46 2.20 -24.36
CA LEU A 121 4.91 2.27 -24.50
C LEU A 121 5.46 3.70 -24.39
N TYR A 122 4.70 4.69 -24.84
CA TYR A 122 5.01 6.11 -24.66
C TYR A 122 4.72 6.58 -23.22
N ASP A 123 3.58 6.17 -22.67
CA ASP A 123 3.09 6.64 -21.36
C ASP A 123 3.80 5.97 -20.17
N SER A 124 4.33 4.74 -20.33
CA SER A 124 5.08 4.05 -19.27
C SER A 124 6.19 3.13 -19.80
N PRO A 125 7.39 3.68 -20.08
CA PRO A 125 8.56 2.90 -20.44
C PRO A 125 8.95 1.85 -19.39
N PHE A 126 8.71 2.15 -18.10
CA PHE A 126 8.97 1.23 -17.00
C PHE A 126 8.11 -0.04 -17.07
N ALA A 127 6.81 0.10 -17.39
CA ALA A 127 5.90 -1.03 -17.54
C ALA A 127 6.37 -2.01 -18.62
N ILE A 128 6.87 -1.48 -19.74
CA ILE A 128 7.36 -2.30 -20.86
C ILE A 128 8.68 -2.99 -20.53
N ALA A 129 9.62 -2.25 -19.91
CA ALA A 129 10.91 -2.78 -19.51
C ALA A 129 10.77 -3.92 -18.49
N ASN A 130 9.78 -3.81 -17.58
CA ASN A 130 9.56 -4.77 -16.50
C ASN A 130 8.35 -5.70 -16.73
N ARG A 131 7.79 -5.76 -17.95
CA ARG A 131 6.55 -6.49 -18.27
C ARG A 131 6.55 -7.95 -17.79
N MET A 132 7.70 -8.62 -17.87
CA MET A 132 7.84 -10.01 -17.43
C MET A 132 7.68 -10.12 -15.91
N GLU A 133 8.28 -9.21 -15.16
CA GLU A 133 8.21 -9.18 -13.69
C GLU A 133 6.82 -8.76 -13.22
N ILE A 134 6.22 -7.76 -13.86
CA ILE A 134 4.83 -7.35 -13.62
C ILE A 134 3.89 -8.54 -13.83
N ASN A 135 4.09 -9.33 -14.88
CA ASN A 135 3.27 -10.53 -15.11
C ASN A 135 3.48 -11.59 -13.99
N LYS A 136 4.70 -11.77 -13.50
CA LYS A 136 4.97 -12.66 -12.36
C LYS A 136 4.25 -12.19 -11.09
N VAL A 137 4.28 -10.89 -10.80
CA VAL A 137 3.53 -10.29 -9.69
C VAL A 137 2.03 -10.48 -9.87
N TYR A 138 1.51 -10.25 -11.08
CA TYR A 138 0.10 -10.49 -11.41
C TYR A 138 -0.33 -11.94 -11.16
N LEU A 139 0.51 -12.93 -11.50
CA LEU A 139 0.25 -14.34 -11.23
C LEU A 139 0.29 -14.66 -9.73
N LEU A 140 1.20 -14.06 -8.95
CA LEU A 140 1.25 -14.22 -7.49
C LEU A 140 0.05 -13.58 -6.78
N ALA A 141 -0.48 -12.49 -7.33
CA ALA A 141 -1.63 -11.77 -6.78
C ALA A 141 -2.99 -12.44 -7.06
N ARG A 142 -3.05 -13.49 -7.88
CA ARG A 142 -4.32 -14.09 -8.33
C ARG A 142 -4.34 -15.60 -8.23
N ILE A 143 -5.50 -16.15 -7.88
CA ILE A 143 -5.77 -17.57 -7.97
C ILE A 143 -5.96 -17.94 -9.46
N LYS A 144 -5.17 -18.90 -9.93
CA LYS A 144 -5.15 -19.43 -11.31
C LYS A 144 -5.09 -20.96 -11.26
N PRO A 145 -6.21 -21.63 -10.95
CA PRO A 145 -6.23 -23.08 -10.78
C PRO A 145 -5.84 -23.83 -12.05
N ASP A 146 -6.13 -23.27 -13.23
CA ASP A 146 -5.75 -23.84 -14.52
C ASP A 146 -4.22 -23.88 -14.73
N LEU A 147 -3.46 -23.02 -14.03
CA LEU A 147 -2.00 -22.94 -14.13
C LEU A 147 -1.30 -23.62 -12.95
N PHE A 148 -1.86 -23.51 -11.75
CA PHE A 148 -1.20 -23.93 -10.50
C PHE A 148 -1.91 -25.08 -9.78
N GLY A 149 -3.02 -25.57 -10.34
CA GLY A 149 -3.80 -26.66 -9.81
C GLY A 149 -4.88 -26.24 -8.80
N GLU A 150 -5.68 -27.22 -8.39
CA GLU A 150 -6.77 -27.01 -7.43
C GLU A 150 -6.23 -26.49 -6.09
N GLY A 151 -6.91 -25.46 -5.56
CA GLY A 151 -6.56 -24.85 -4.29
C GLY A 151 -5.34 -23.94 -4.34
N ASP A 152 -4.98 -23.43 -5.52
CA ASP A 152 -4.00 -22.36 -5.70
C ASP A 152 -4.20 -21.18 -4.72
N VAL A 153 -3.10 -20.49 -4.41
CA VAL A 153 -2.99 -19.51 -3.33
C VAL A 153 -2.44 -18.21 -3.88
N ALA A 154 -3.02 -17.08 -3.51
CA ALA A 154 -2.56 -15.72 -3.83
C ALA A 154 -2.05 -14.98 -2.57
N PHE A 155 -1.53 -13.76 -2.75
CA PHE A 155 -1.19 -12.89 -1.61
C PHE A 155 -2.37 -12.71 -0.63
N TYR A 156 -3.58 -12.55 -1.16
CA TYR A 156 -4.80 -12.43 -0.37
C TYR A 156 -5.01 -13.63 0.57
N ASP A 157 -4.73 -14.86 0.12
CA ASP A 157 -4.91 -16.05 0.94
C ASP A 157 -3.88 -16.13 2.09
N LEU A 158 -2.66 -15.62 1.89
CA LEU A 158 -1.67 -15.49 2.97
C LEU A 158 -2.09 -14.43 4.01
N ALA A 159 -2.66 -13.32 3.55
CA ALA A 159 -3.23 -12.30 4.42
C ALA A 159 -4.42 -12.86 5.22
N LEU A 160 -5.32 -13.57 4.54
CA LEU A 160 -6.46 -14.24 5.17
C LEU A 160 -6.02 -15.29 6.19
N ALA A 161 -4.99 -16.09 5.88
CA ALA A 161 -4.41 -17.02 6.84
C ALA A 161 -3.80 -16.29 8.04
N SER A 162 -3.18 -15.13 7.82
CA SER A 162 -2.67 -14.28 8.92
C SER A 162 -3.80 -13.76 9.80
N VAL A 163 -4.92 -13.31 9.23
CA VAL A 163 -6.13 -12.93 9.99
C VAL A 163 -6.68 -14.10 10.79
N LYS A 164 -6.80 -15.29 10.18
CA LYS A 164 -7.25 -16.52 10.87
C LYS A 164 -6.33 -16.92 12.02
N ASN A 165 -5.05 -16.60 11.90
CA ASN A 165 -4.03 -16.86 12.91
C ASN A 165 -4.06 -15.89 14.09
N ILE A 166 -4.83 -14.79 14.05
CA ILE A 166 -4.97 -13.89 15.20
C ILE A 166 -5.52 -14.68 16.41
N ASN A 167 -4.76 -14.70 17.51
CA ASN A 167 -5.11 -15.46 18.72
C ASN A 167 -5.54 -14.59 19.91
N THR A 168 -5.51 -13.26 19.77
CA THR A 168 -6.01 -12.27 20.74
C THR A 168 -7.23 -11.54 20.16
N LYS A 169 -8.31 -12.27 19.89
CA LYS A 169 -9.50 -11.72 19.19
C LYS A 169 -10.15 -10.55 19.94
N ASP A 170 -10.09 -10.59 21.26
CA ASP A 170 -10.54 -9.56 22.20
C ASP A 170 -9.75 -8.24 22.08
N LEU A 171 -8.47 -8.31 21.66
CA LEU A 171 -7.66 -7.13 21.36
C LEU A 171 -7.76 -6.69 19.89
N ALA A 172 -7.94 -7.65 18.99
CA ALA A 172 -8.01 -7.38 17.56
C ALA A 172 -9.32 -6.72 17.15
N TYR A 173 -10.47 -7.30 17.51
CA TYR A 173 -11.76 -6.90 16.95
C TYR A 173 -12.55 -6.00 17.90
N ILE A 174 -11.90 -4.94 18.39
CA ILE A 174 -12.51 -3.96 19.29
C ILE A 174 -13.53 -3.11 18.53
N HIS A 175 -13.25 -2.80 17.25
CA HIS A 175 -14.19 -2.11 16.37
C HIS A 175 -14.84 -3.11 15.39
N PRO A 176 -16.17 -3.04 15.14
CA PRO A 176 -16.84 -3.95 14.20
C PRO A 176 -16.20 -3.97 12.79
N ARG A 177 -15.75 -2.81 12.30
CA ARG A 177 -15.06 -2.67 11.01
C ARG A 177 -13.71 -3.39 10.95
N ASP A 178 -13.07 -3.71 12.08
CA ASP A 178 -11.81 -4.47 12.11
C ASP A 178 -11.97 -5.88 11.50
N SER A 179 -13.21 -6.41 11.50
CA SER A 179 -13.55 -7.73 10.94
C SER A 179 -14.03 -7.68 9.49
N SER A 180 -14.20 -6.50 8.90
CA SER A 180 -14.60 -6.35 7.49
C SER A 180 -13.40 -6.54 6.55
N GLU A 181 -13.65 -6.53 5.25
CA GLU A 181 -12.58 -6.57 4.24
C GLU A 181 -11.61 -5.40 4.42
N LYS A 182 -12.11 -4.22 4.80
CA LYS A 182 -11.34 -2.99 5.10
C LYS A 182 -10.67 -2.99 6.48
N GLY A 183 -10.83 -4.08 7.22
CA GLY A 183 -10.20 -4.34 8.50
C GLY A 183 -8.76 -4.86 8.35
N PHE A 184 -8.38 -5.81 9.20
CA PHE A 184 -7.05 -6.43 9.15
C PHE A 184 -6.72 -7.06 7.79
N LEU A 185 -7.72 -7.56 7.08
CA LEU A 185 -7.49 -8.27 5.82
C LEU A 185 -6.86 -7.38 4.75
N ASN A 186 -7.39 -6.17 4.54
CA ASN A 186 -6.83 -5.22 3.56
C ASN A 186 -5.39 -4.83 3.95
N THR A 187 -5.20 -4.36 5.18
CA THR A 187 -3.88 -3.98 5.71
C THR A 187 -2.86 -5.11 5.59
N PHE A 188 -3.23 -6.34 5.93
CA PHE A 188 -2.31 -7.48 5.83
C PHE A 188 -2.00 -7.82 4.38
N ASN A 189 -2.98 -7.73 3.49
CA ASN A 189 -2.79 -8.00 2.07
C ASN A 189 -1.80 -7.00 1.44
N HIS A 190 -2.00 -5.70 1.66
CA HIS A 190 -1.10 -4.65 1.17
C HIS A 190 0.33 -4.83 1.70
N ILE A 191 0.49 -4.96 3.03
CA ILE A 191 1.82 -5.10 3.63
C ILE A 191 2.50 -6.40 3.20
N THR A 192 1.77 -7.53 3.18
CA THR A 192 2.33 -8.83 2.78
C THR A 192 2.76 -8.80 1.32
N ALA A 193 1.88 -8.34 0.42
CA ALA A 193 2.18 -8.28 -1.01
C ALA A 193 3.40 -7.41 -1.29
N GLN A 194 3.45 -6.20 -0.73
CA GLN A 194 4.58 -5.29 -0.94
C GLN A 194 5.88 -5.81 -0.33
N ALA A 195 5.83 -6.47 0.84
CA ALA A 195 7.01 -7.13 1.39
C ALA A 195 7.57 -8.19 0.43
N PHE A 196 6.72 -9.04 -0.16
CA PHE A 196 7.13 -10.02 -1.16
C PHE A 196 7.71 -9.37 -2.41
N ILE A 197 7.00 -8.37 -2.98
CA ILE A 197 7.42 -7.73 -4.22
C ILE A 197 8.77 -7.05 -4.03
N THR A 198 8.95 -6.28 -2.96
CA THR A 198 10.21 -5.58 -2.67
C THR A 198 11.35 -6.55 -2.36
N SER A 199 11.09 -7.59 -1.56
CA SER A 199 12.15 -8.51 -1.14
C SER A 199 12.63 -9.40 -2.29
N TYR A 200 11.70 -9.98 -3.04
CA TYR A 200 12.00 -10.92 -4.09
C TYR A 200 12.33 -10.23 -5.42
N PHE A 201 11.56 -9.20 -5.79
CA PHE A 201 11.79 -8.45 -7.03
C PHE A 201 12.67 -7.22 -6.81
N SER A 202 12.05 -6.10 -6.46
CA SER A 202 12.69 -4.80 -6.22
C SER A 202 11.67 -3.80 -5.70
N GLU A 203 12.13 -2.83 -4.92
CA GLU A 203 11.36 -1.66 -4.47
C GLU A 203 10.70 -0.92 -5.64
N ASN A 204 11.44 -0.54 -6.68
CA ASN A 204 10.85 0.16 -7.83
C ASN A 204 9.70 -0.59 -8.53
N LEU A 205 9.69 -1.93 -8.48
CA LEU A 205 8.58 -2.70 -9.02
C LEU A 205 7.38 -2.70 -8.07
N ALA A 206 7.65 -2.72 -6.77
CA ALA A 206 6.68 -2.64 -5.69
C ALA A 206 5.94 -1.29 -5.74
N ASP A 207 6.69 -0.18 -5.80
CA ASP A 207 6.18 1.18 -6.05
C ASP A 207 5.28 1.23 -7.27
N PHE A 208 5.80 0.79 -8.41
CA PHE A 208 5.06 0.85 -9.66
C PHE A 208 3.73 0.07 -9.61
N VAL A 209 3.74 -1.13 -9.01
CA VAL A 209 2.52 -1.94 -8.88
C VAL A 209 1.55 -1.31 -7.89
N ALA A 210 2.04 -0.69 -6.81
CA ALA A 210 1.21 0.07 -5.87
C ALA A 210 0.53 1.25 -6.58
N ASP A 211 1.29 2.10 -7.26
CA ASP A 211 0.75 3.30 -7.92
C ASP A 211 -0.34 2.97 -8.94
N VAL A 212 -0.06 1.98 -9.79
CA VAL A 212 -0.98 1.51 -10.82
C VAL A 212 -2.26 0.92 -10.20
N HIS A 213 -2.15 0.28 -9.03
CA HIS A 213 -3.29 -0.25 -8.28
C HIS A 213 -4.12 0.87 -7.66
N GLU A 214 -3.50 1.84 -6.98
CA GLU A 214 -4.22 2.95 -6.34
C GLU A 214 -4.89 3.87 -7.37
N LEU A 215 -4.21 4.18 -8.48
CA LEU A 215 -4.79 4.97 -9.59
C LEU A 215 -5.96 4.26 -10.27
N HIS A 216 -5.98 2.92 -10.27
CA HIS A 216 -7.12 2.16 -10.79
C HIS A 216 -8.35 2.30 -9.90
N ASN A 217 -8.14 2.33 -8.59
CA ASN A 217 -9.22 2.42 -7.61
C ASN A 217 -9.74 3.85 -7.50
N MET A 218 -8.85 4.84 -7.36
CA MET A 218 -9.24 6.24 -7.13
C MET A 218 -8.22 7.23 -7.74
N PRO A 219 -8.37 7.63 -9.02
CA PRO A 219 -7.43 8.55 -9.67
C PRO A 219 -7.42 9.95 -9.01
N GLU A 220 -8.51 10.34 -8.34
CA GLU A 220 -8.62 11.63 -7.64
C GLU A 220 -7.60 11.80 -6.50
N LEU A 221 -7.01 10.70 -6.00
CA LEU A 221 -6.00 10.70 -4.93
C LEU A 221 -4.84 11.67 -5.22
N THR A 222 -4.44 11.79 -6.47
CA THR A 222 -3.32 12.64 -6.90
C THR A 222 -3.61 14.13 -6.78
N SER A 223 -4.88 14.52 -6.83
CA SER A 223 -5.33 15.92 -6.85
C SER A 223 -6.05 16.36 -5.57
N GLY A 224 -6.53 15.40 -4.78
CA GLY A 224 -7.35 15.63 -3.60
C GLY A 224 -8.78 16.11 -3.92
N ARG A 225 -9.19 16.08 -5.19
CA ARG A 225 -10.50 16.56 -5.65
C ARG A 225 -11.53 15.46 -5.63
N PHE A 226 -12.00 15.12 -4.43
CA PHE A 226 -13.03 14.11 -4.24
C PHE A 226 -14.43 14.71 -4.38
N THR A 227 -15.35 13.90 -4.91
CA THR A 227 -16.78 14.20 -4.87
C THR A 227 -17.35 14.02 -3.46
N ALA A 228 -18.49 14.64 -3.17
CA ALA A 228 -19.18 14.43 -1.90
C ALA A 228 -19.60 12.96 -1.72
N GLU A 229 -19.91 12.25 -2.81
CA GLU A 229 -20.25 10.82 -2.76
C GLU A 229 -19.05 9.98 -2.32
N GLN A 230 -17.86 10.21 -2.90
CA GLN A 230 -16.62 9.53 -2.50
C GLN A 230 -16.25 9.80 -1.03
N LEU A 231 -16.39 11.05 -0.56
CA LEU A 231 -16.05 11.40 0.82
C LEU A 231 -16.99 10.75 1.86
N ASN A 232 -18.24 10.47 1.48
CA ASN A 232 -19.25 9.91 2.38
C ASN A 232 -19.46 8.40 2.16
N ALA A 233 -18.72 7.77 1.24
CA ALA A 233 -18.79 6.34 1.00
C ALA A 233 -18.18 5.59 2.20
N PRO A 234 -18.89 4.67 2.87
CA PRO A 234 -18.38 4.02 4.09
C PRO A 234 -17.19 3.08 3.83
N ASP A 235 -17.15 2.48 2.64
CA ASP A 235 -16.18 1.43 2.27
C ASP A 235 -15.36 1.78 1.00
N ASP A 236 -15.58 2.96 0.41
CA ASP A 236 -14.93 3.39 -0.84
C ASP A 236 -14.63 4.89 -0.80
N ASN A 237 -13.89 5.29 0.22
CA ASN A 237 -13.49 6.67 0.46
C ASN A 237 -11.96 6.81 0.45
N PRO A 238 -11.44 8.02 0.23
CA PRO A 238 -10.00 8.24 0.13
C PRO A 238 -9.19 7.88 1.38
N VAL A 239 -9.82 7.75 2.56
CA VAL A 239 -9.10 7.33 3.78
C VAL A 239 -8.51 5.94 3.59
N ASP A 240 -9.29 5.02 3.01
CA ASP A 240 -8.84 3.64 2.78
C ASP A 240 -7.64 3.59 1.83
N ASN A 241 -7.75 4.26 0.68
CA ASN A 241 -6.65 4.32 -0.29
C ASN A 241 -5.39 5.00 0.25
N TYR A 242 -5.51 6.10 0.98
CA TYR A 242 -4.33 6.73 1.59
C TYR A 242 -3.70 5.87 2.69
N VAL A 243 -4.51 5.13 3.44
CA VAL A 243 -4.01 4.12 4.38
C VAL A 243 -3.29 2.99 3.64
N ASP A 244 -3.83 2.54 2.51
CA ASP A 244 -3.21 1.50 1.68
C ASP A 244 -1.89 1.96 1.09
N MET A 245 -1.78 3.20 0.60
CA MET A 245 -0.51 3.80 0.19
C MET A 245 0.54 3.77 1.31
N ILE A 246 0.17 4.17 2.53
CA ILE A 246 1.07 4.15 3.69
C ILE A 246 1.48 2.72 4.08
N ASN A 247 0.52 1.79 4.06
CA ASN A 247 0.78 0.39 4.34
C ASN A 247 1.63 -0.26 3.25
N ASN A 248 1.50 0.17 1.99
CA ASN A 248 2.34 -0.28 0.90
C ASN A 248 3.80 0.04 1.23
N GLU A 249 4.12 1.30 1.53
CA GLU A 249 5.49 1.73 1.91
C GLU A 249 6.06 0.94 3.09
N TRP A 250 5.28 0.76 4.16
CA TRP A 250 5.73 -0.06 5.30
C TRP A 250 5.99 -1.52 4.92
N GLY A 251 5.17 -2.08 4.02
CA GLY A 251 5.41 -3.39 3.43
C GLY A 251 6.73 -3.43 2.66
N GLN A 252 7.05 -2.38 1.90
CA GLN A 252 8.31 -2.31 1.18
C GLN A 252 9.53 -2.25 2.12
N GLU A 253 9.48 -1.40 3.16
CA GLU A 253 10.52 -1.34 4.18
C GLU A 253 10.72 -2.68 4.89
N LEU A 254 9.61 -3.34 5.24
CA LEU A 254 9.65 -4.70 5.79
C LEU A 254 10.30 -5.69 4.80
N GLY A 255 9.94 -5.61 3.52
CA GLY A 255 10.52 -6.40 2.45
C GLY A 255 12.03 -6.24 2.32
N LYS A 256 12.56 -5.01 2.40
CA LYS A 256 14.01 -4.74 2.37
C LYS A 256 14.75 -5.46 3.50
N LEU A 257 14.17 -5.46 4.70
CA LEU A 257 14.77 -6.10 5.87
C LEU A 257 14.72 -7.62 5.76
N LEU A 258 13.58 -8.17 5.37
CA LEU A 258 13.41 -9.61 5.18
C LEU A 258 14.32 -10.12 4.07
N LYS A 259 14.50 -9.35 3.00
CA LYS A 259 15.47 -9.64 1.94
C LYS A 259 16.87 -9.83 2.49
N LYS A 260 17.33 -8.89 3.32
CA LYS A 260 18.65 -8.95 3.96
C LYS A 260 18.74 -10.11 4.94
N ARG A 261 17.72 -10.32 5.78
CA ARG A 261 17.68 -11.37 6.82
C ARG A 261 17.77 -12.78 6.23
N TYR A 262 17.07 -13.02 5.12
CA TYR A 262 16.96 -14.33 4.49
C TYR A 262 17.81 -14.49 3.24
N PHE A 263 18.64 -13.49 2.91
CA PHE A 263 19.47 -13.45 1.70
C PHE A 263 18.67 -13.67 0.40
N ILE A 264 17.44 -13.12 0.36
CA ILE A 264 16.53 -13.29 -0.78
C ILE A 264 17.07 -12.55 -2.00
N ASN A 265 17.07 -13.24 -3.13
CA ASN A 265 17.44 -12.71 -4.42
C ASN A 265 16.62 -13.43 -5.52
N ARG A 266 16.85 -13.05 -6.78
CA ARG A 266 16.10 -13.56 -7.93
C ARG A 266 16.21 -15.08 -8.16
N ASN A 267 17.22 -15.71 -7.57
CA ASN A 267 17.46 -17.15 -7.67
C ASN A 267 17.03 -17.92 -6.41
N THR A 268 16.42 -17.25 -5.43
CA THR A 268 15.97 -17.89 -4.19
C THR A 268 14.89 -18.94 -4.46
N THR A 269 15.20 -20.19 -4.16
CA THR A 269 14.21 -21.26 -4.09
C THR A 269 13.39 -21.14 -2.81
N TRP A 270 12.08 -20.98 -2.97
CA TRP A 270 11.14 -20.88 -1.85
C TRP A 270 10.76 -22.26 -1.34
N THR A 271 11.22 -22.59 -0.15
CA THR A 271 10.80 -23.81 0.57
C THR A 271 9.67 -23.47 1.55
N PRO A 272 8.83 -24.44 1.95
CA PRO A 272 7.85 -24.22 3.03
C PRO A 272 8.49 -23.67 4.31
N LYS A 273 9.69 -24.15 4.65
CA LYS A 273 10.54 -23.62 5.73
C LYS A 273 10.85 -22.14 5.63
N LEU A 274 11.35 -21.72 4.48
CA LEU A 274 11.69 -20.31 4.26
C LEU A 274 10.44 -19.46 4.32
N LEU A 275 9.36 -19.88 3.65
CA LEU A 275 8.12 -19.13 3.60
C LEU A 275 7.43 -19.02 4.96
N ALA A 276 7.37 -20.09 5.76
CA ALA A 276 6.82 -20.04 7.11
C ALA A 276 7.59 -19.05 8.00
N ARG A 277 8.94 -19.08 7.95
CA ARG A 277 9.78 -18.12 8.68
C ARG A 277 9.55 -16.68 8.23
N TYR A 278 9.47 -16.47 6.93
CA TYR A 278 9.19 -15.17 6.32
C TYR A 278 7.84 -14.62 6.78
N MET A 279 6.77 -15.42 6.71
CA MET A 279 5.43 -15.05 7.16
C MET A 279 5.36 -14.82 8.67
N ASN A 280 6.11 -15.58 9.46
CA ASN A 280 6.17 -15.38 10.91
C ASN A 280 6.84 -14.06 11.30
N ASP A 281 7.86 -13.61 10.55
CA ASP A 281 8.42 -12.27 10.77
C ASP A 281 7.45 -11.15 10.35
N ILE A 282 6.62 -11.38 9.32
CA ILE A 282 5.52 -10.47 8.96
C ILE A 282 4.46 -10.43 10.07
N GLN A 283 4.03 -11.58 10.60
CA GLN A 283 3.12 -11.63 11.75
C GLN A 283 3.73 -10.98 12.99
N TYR A 284 5.03 -11.13 13.22
CA TYR A 284 5.73 -10.43 14.29
C TYR A 284 5.63 -8.92 14.10
N TYR A 285 5.88 -8.42 12.88
CA TYR A 285 5.66 -7.01 12.55
C TYR A 285 4.21 -6.57 12.84
N TYR A 286 3.19 -7.34 12.42
CA TYR A 286 1.79 -7.02 12.73
C TYR A 286 1.51 -7.01 14.23
N SER A 287 2.08 -7.95 14.97
CA SER A 287 1.91 -8.06 16.41
C SER A 287 2.36 -6.78 17.09
N TRP A 288 3.52 -6.26 16.68
CA TRP A 288 4.05 -5.00 17.20
C TRP A 288 3.27 -3.79 16.72
N ALA A 289 2.99 -3.69 15.42
CA ALA A 289 2.34 -2.52 14.85
C ALA A 289 0.90 -2.33 15.37
N LEU A 290 0.18 -3.43 15.60
CA LEU A 290 -1.25 -3.42 15.90
C LEU A 290 -1.58 -3.92 17.31
N GLN A 291 -0.57 -4.30 18.10
CA GLN A 291 -0.69 -4.76 19.49
C GLN A 291 -1.63 -5.98 19.64
N ILE A 292 -1.46 -6.96 18.77
CA ILE A 292 -2.24 -8.21 18.73
C ILE A 292 -1.30 -9.42 18.68
N GLY A 293 -1.81 -10.61 19.02
CA GLY A 293 -1.07 -11.87 18.97
C GLY A 293 -1.47 -12.76 17.80
N PHE A 294 -0.54 -13.64 17.40
CA PHE A 294 -0.75 -14.62 16.34
C PHE A 294 -0.34 -16.03 16.77
N LYS A 295 -1.05 -17.02 16.25
CA LYS A 295 -0.55 -18.37 16.05
C LYS A 295 0.44 -18.35 14.87
N PRO A 296 1.68 -18.85 15.04
CA PRO A 296 2.66 -18.84 13.98
C PRO A 296 2.29 -19.81 12.84
N PHE A 297 2.69 -19.45 11.63
CA PHE A 297 2.74 -20.35 10.49
C PHE A 297 3.74 -21.49 10.69
N THR A 298 3.44 -22.64 10.11
CA THR A 298 4.25 -23.85 10.10
C THR A 298 4.60 -24.28 8.68
N GLU A 299 5.58 -25.17 8.53
CA GLU A 299 6.00 -25.68 7.21
C GLU A 299 4.94 -26.62 6.60
N GLU A 300 4.02 -27.09 7.45
CA GLU A 300 2.93 -28.01 7.14
C GLU A 300 1.63 -27.29 6.73
N ASP A 301 1.54 -25.97 6.93
CA ASP A 301 0.36 -25.21 6.56
C ASP A 301 0.14 -25.26 5.03
N VAL A 302 -1.10 -25.50 4.63
CA VAL A 302 -1.45 -25.73 3.21
C VAL A 302 -1.11 -24.51 2.36
N GLU A 303 -1.40 -23.32 2.86
CA GLU A 303 -1.12 -22.05 2.21
C GLU A 303 0.39 -21.85 2.00
N VAL A 304 1.21 -22.23 2.99
CA VAL A 304 2.68 -22.16 2.92
C VAL A 304 3.21 -23.16 1.88
N ILE A 305 2.75 -24.41 1.91
CA ILE A 305 3.20 -25.42 0.95
C ILE A 305 2.84 -25.01 -0.48
N ARG A 306 1.62 -24.52 -0.70
CA ARG A 306 1.14 -24.18 -2.05
C ARG A 306 1.75 -22.90 -2.59
N PHE A 307 1.85 -21.86 -1.77
CA PHE A 307 2.43 -20.59 -2.21
C PHE A 307 3.93 -20.71 -2.48
N SER A 308 4.68 -21.48 -1.67
CA SER A 308 6.10 -21.72 -1.94
C SER A 308 6.32 -22.44 -3.28
N LYS A 309 5.49 -23.44 -3.61
CA LYS A 309 5.48 -24.08 -4.93
C LYS A 309 5.15 -23.09 -6.05
N LYS A 310 4.11 -22.27 -5.86
CA LYS A 310 3.67 -21.28 -6.85
C LYS A 310 4.78 -20.30 -7.21
N ILE A 311 5.49 -19.74 -6.22
CA ILE A 311 6.60 -18.82 -6.48
C ILE A 311 7.68 -19.50 -7.33
N ASN A 312 8.06 -20.73 -7.00
CA ASN A 312 9.08 -21.47 -7.76
C ASN A 312 8.64 -21.76 -9.20
N LEU A 313 7.38 -22.18 -9.42
CA LEU A 313 6.84 -22.42 -10.76
C LEU A 313 6.86 -21.13 -11.62
N ILE A 314 6.50 -20.01 -11.02
CA ILE A 314 6.55 -18.69 -11.68
C ILE A 314 8.00 -18.30 -12.01
N GLN A 315 8.96 -18.67 -11.15
CA GLN A 315 10.39 -18.43 -11.38
C GLN A 315 10.92 -19.25 -12.56
N GLU A 316 10.60 -20.54 -12.61
CA GLU A 316 11.01 -21.49 -13.67
C GLU A 316 10.40 -21.14 -15.04
N GLY A 317 9.31 -20.37 -15.04
CA GLY A 317 8.58 -19.97 -16.24
C GLY A 317 7.40 -20.91 -16.46
N VAL A 318 6.21 -20.42 -16.11
CA VAL A 318 4.97 -21.16 -16.39
C VAL A 318 4.73 -21.12 -17.90
N PRO A 319 4.57 -22.27 -18.59
CA PRO A 319 4.12 -22.28 -19.97
C PRO A 319 2.77 -21.58 -20.04
N MET A 320 2.64 -20.56 -20.89
CA MET A 320 1.34 -19.96 -21.18
C MET A 320 0.46 -21.08 -21.75
N VAL A 321 -0.51 -21.56 -20.97
CA VAL A 321 -1.58 -22.38 -21.52
C VAL A 321 -2.41 -21.42 -22.36
N ASN A 322 -2.28 -21.53 -23.68
CA ASN A 322 -3.12 -20.80 -24.62
C ASN A 322 -4.55 -21.26 -24.39
N SER A 323 -5.35 -20.44 -23.69
CA SER A 323 -6.81 -20.51 -23.71
C SER A 323 -7.33 -19.61 -24.81
#